data_AF-A0A255TE87-F1
#
_entry.id   AF-A0A255TE87-F1
#
_cell.length_a   1.000
_cell.length_b   1.000
_cell.length_c   1.000
_cell.angle_alpha   90.00
_cell.angle_beta   90.00
_cell.angle_gamma   90.00
#
_symmetry.space_group_name_H-M   'P 1'
#
loop_
_entity.id
_entity.type
_entity.pdbx_description
1 polymer ?
#
loop_
_entity_poly.entity_id
_entity_poly.type
_entity_poly.pdbx_seq_one_letter_code
_entity_poly.pdbx_strand_id
1 'polypeptide(L)'
;FDRLFQVAEIAKFTPVELKEYEDSLKTYRDLKNSLDTAEEKGRVEGAAKAKISIARNLKSMGMSISDISKVTGLQEEEIKAL
;
A
#
# COMPACT_ATOMS: atom_id res chain seq x y z
N PHE A 1 -13.87 23.19 -13.52
CA PHE A 1 -15.24 23.32 -14.06
C PHE A 1 -16.13 22.18 -13.57
N ASP A 2 -15.64 20.93 -13.53
CA ASP A 2 -16.42 19.75 -13.12
C ASP A 2 -16.98 19.78 -11.69
N ARG A 3 -16.22 20.30 -10.72
CA ARG A 3 -16.70 20.44 -9.33
C ARG A 3 -17.90 21.41 -9.18
N LEU A 4 -17.97 22.45 -10.01
CA LEU A 4 -19.06 23.43 -9.98
C LEU A 4 -20.36 22.83 -10.55
N PHE A 5 -20.26 22.00 -11.58
CA PHE A 5 -21.40 21.26 -12.16
C PHE A 5 -21.92 20.19 -11.20
N GLN A 6 -21.05 19.42 -10.56
CA GLN A 6 -21.46 18.41 -9.57
C GLN A 6 -22.21 19.04 -8.38
N VAL A 7 -21.75 20.19 -7.88
CA VAL A 7 -22.44 20.89 -6.79
C VAL A 7 -23.81 21.40 -7.23
N ALA A 8 -23.95 21.88 -8.46
CA ALA A 8 -25.23 22.34 -9.01
C ALA A 8 -26.22 21.18 -9.29
N GLU A 9 -25.73 19.98 -9.59
CA GLU A 9 -26.55 18.77 -9.74
C GLU A 9 -27.00 18.23 -8.39
N ILE A 10 -26.13 18.17 -7.39
CA ILE A 10 -26.47 17.76 -6.02
C ILE A 10 -27.47 18.75 -5.38
N ALA A 11 -27.36 20.05 -5.69
CA ALA A 11 -28.29 21.06 -5.20
C ALA A 11 -29.75 20.85 -5.70
N LYS A 12 -29.96 20.03 -6.74
CA LYS A 12 -31.29 19.65 -7.24
C LYS A 12 -31.83 18.38 -6.59
N PHE A 13 -31.02 17.67 -5.82
CA PHE A 13 -31.45 16.41 -5.20
C PHE A 13 -32.52 16.67 -4.15
N THR A 14 -33.50 15.77 -4.13
CA THR A 14 -34.42 15.64 -3.00
C THR A 14 -33.67 15.14 -1.76
N PRO A 15 -34.21 15.32 -0.55
CA PRO A 15 -33.56 14.81 0.67
C PRO A 15 -33.28 13.30 0.65
N VAL A 16 -34.08 12.52 -0.07
CA VAL A 16 -33.87 11.07 -0.22
C VAL A 16 -32.69 10.78 -1.15
N GLU A 17 -32.64 11.41 -2.32
CA GLU A 17 -31.53 11.26 -3.27
C GLU A 17 -30.20 11.76 -2.69
N LEU A 18 -30.22 12.84 -1.90
CA LEU A 18 -29.04 13.32 -1.19
C LEU A 18 -28.51 12.27 -0.21
N LYS A 19 -29.40 11.64 0.56
CA LYS A 19 -29.02 10.58 1.49
C LYS A 19 -28.46 9.36 0.77
N GLU A 20 -29.10 8.89 -0.30
CA GLU A 20 -28.62 7.76 -1.09
C GLU A 20 -27.25 8.04 -1.73
N TYR A 21 -27.03 9.27 -2.19
CA TYR A 21 -25.75 9.72 -2.72
C TYR A 21 -24.67 9.74 -1.63
N GLU A 22 -24.96 10.24 -0.42
CA GLU A 22 -24.03 10.21 0.71
C GLU A 22 -23.68 8.79 1.15
N ASP A 23 -24.67 7.90 1.23
CA ASP A 23 -24.47 6.48 1.56
C ASP A 23 -23.61 5.76 0.50
N SER A 24 -23.83 6.09 -0.78
CA SER A 24 -23.01 5.59 -1.90
C SER A 24 -21.58 6.10 -1.83
N LEU A 25 -21.38 7.40 -1.55
CA LEU A 25 -20.06 7.99 -1.37
C LEU A 25 -19.31 7.37 -0.18
N LYS A 26 -20.01 7.11 0.92
CA LYS A 26 -19.43 6.42 2.07
C LYS A 26 -18.93 5.03 1.67
N THR A 27 -19.77 4.24 1.01
CA THR A 27 -19.41 2.90 0.54
C THR A 27 -18.21 2.94 -0.41
N TYR A 28 -18.20 3.88 -1.34
CA TYR A 28 -17.07 4.07 -2.26
C TYR A 28 -15.77 4.42 -1.53
N ARG A 29 -15.82 5.31 -0.54
CA ARG A 29 -14.66 5.69 0.28
C ARG A 29 -14.15 4.50 1.09
N ASP A 30 -15.03 3.76 1.73
CA ASP A 30 -14.66 2.59 2.54
C ASP A 30 -13.97 1.52 1.68
N LEU A 31 -14.51 1.26 0.48
CA LEU A 31 -13.90 0.34 -0.48
C LEU A 31 -12.54 0.84 -0.95
N LYS A 32 -12.45 2.10 -1.37
CA LYS A 32 -11.19 2.69 -1.84
C LYS A 32 -10.11 2.64 -0.76
N ASN A 33 -10.43 3.06 0.45
CA ASN A 33 -9.49 3.02 1.57
C ASN A 33 -8.99 1.60 1.86
N SER A 34 -9.89 0.61 1.77
CA SER A 34 -9.54 -0.81 1.96
C SER A 34 -8.58 -1.30 0.87
N LEU A 35 -8.82 -0.94 -0.39
CA LEU A 35 -7.97 -1.30 -1.53
C LEU A 35 -6.60 -0.63 -1.45
N ASP A 36 -6.57 0.70 -1.24
CA ASP A 36 -5.33 1.47 -1.13
C ASP A 36 -4.45 0.93 0.02
N THR A 37 -5.07 0.57 1.15
CA THR A 37 -4.37 -0.04 2.29
C THR A 37 -3.83 -1.43 1.95
N ALA A 38 -4.59 -2.25 1.25
CA ALA A 38 -4.17 -3.60 0.86
C ALA A 38 -3.00 -3.56 -0.14
N GLU A 39 -3.05 -2.65 -1.11
CA GLU A 39 -1.99 -2.46 -2.10
C GLU A 39 -0.68 -2.01 -1.43
N GLU A 40 -0.73 -0.99 -0.57
CA GLU A 40 0.48 -0.50 0.10
C GLU A 40 1.10 -1.57 1.02
N LYS A 41 0.27 -2.30 1.78
CA LYS A 41 0.76 -3.44 2.58
C LYS A 41 1.42 -4.50 1.70
N GLY A 42 0.77 -4.88 0.59
CA GLY A 42 1.33 -5.85 -0.35
C GLY A 42 2.68 -5.42 -0.93
N ARG A 43 2.83 -4.14 -1.26
CA ARG A 43 4.08 -3.56 -1.77
C ARG A 43 5.19 -3.60 -0.72
N VAL A 44 4.90 -3.21 0.52
CA VAL A 44 5.86 -3.22 1.63
C VAL A 44 6.29 -4.64 1.96
N GLU A 45 5.34 -5.57 2.09
CA GLU A 45 5.65 -6.98 2.33
C GLU A 45 6.45 -7.61 1.20
N GLY A 46 6.10 -7.31 -0.05
CA GLY A 46 6.80 -7.80 -1.23
C GLY A 46 8.26 -7.32 -1.26
N ALA A 47 8.49 -6.04 -0.98
CA ALA A 47 9.84 -5.48 -0.88
C ALA A 47 10.65 -6.14 0.24
N ALA A 48 10.05 -6.37 1.41
CA ALA A 48 10.72 -7.06 2.53
C ALA A 48 11.07 -8.52 2.17
N LYS A 49 10.13 -9.27 1.60
CA LYS A 49 10.34 -10.64 1.14
C LYS A 49 11.46 -10.72 0.08
N ALA A 50 11.49 -9.76 -0.85
CA ALA A 50 12.54 -9.67 -1.86
C ALA A 50 13.93 -9.45 -1.23
N LYS A 51 14.06 -8.50 -0.29
CA LYS A 51 15.32 -8.26 0.44
C LYS A 51 15.82 -9.51 1.16
N ILE A 52 14.93 -10.22 1.84
CA ILE A 52 15.25 -11.47 2.54
C ILE A 52 15.72 -12.54 1.54
N SER A 53 15.02 -12.71 0.42
CA SER A 53 15.40 -13.69 -0.61
C SER A 53 16.77 -13.37 -1.22
N ILE A 54 17.05 -12.09 -1.48
CA ILE A 54 18.35 -11.65 -1.98
C ILE A 54 19.43 -11.95 -0.94
N ALA A 55 19.22 -11.58 0.33
CA ALA A 55 20.19 -11.83 1.39
C ALA A 55 20.51 -13.33 1.57
N ARG A 56 19.49 -14.21 1.49
CA ARG A 56 19.70 -15.67 1.52
C ARG A 56 20.56 -16.16 0.35
N ASN A 57 20.30 -15.67 -0.86
CA ASN A 57 21.08 -16.04 -2.04
C ASN A 57 22.53 -15.54 -1.94
N LEU A 58 22.75 -14.31 -1.46
CA LEU A 58 24.11 -13.79 -1.29
C LEU A 58 24.87 -14.55 -0.19
N LYS A 59 24.18 -14.94 0.88
CA LYS A 59 24.74 -15.78 1.96
C LYS A 59 25.13 -17.17 1.44
N SER A 60 24.29 -17.80 0.61
CA SER A 60 24.61 -19.09 0.00
C SER A 60 25.76 -19.01 -1.01
N MET A 61 25.99 -17.85 -1.61
CA MET A 61 27.15 -17.55 -2.44
C MET A 61 28.43 -17.27 -1.62
N GLY A 62 28.37 -17.30 -0.29
CA GLY A 62 29.53 -17.12 0.59
C GLY A 62 29.97 -15.67 0.77
N MET A 63 29.11 -14.68 0.45
CA MET A 63 29.40 -13.28 0.71
C MET A 63 29.46 -12.98 2.21
N SER A 64 30.26 -11.97 2.59
CA SER A 64 30.35 -11.54 3.98
C SER A 64 29.04 -10.89 4.44
N ILE A 65 28.71 -11.04 5.74
CA ILE A 65 27.51 -10.43 6.32
C ILE A 65 27.49 -8.90 6.12
N SER A 66 28.67 -8.26 6.21
CA SER A 66 28.81 -6.81 5.99
C SER A 66 28.46 -6.41 4.55
N ASP A 67 28.90 -7.18 3.56
CA ASP A 67 28.57 -6.88 2.15
C ASP A 67 27.10 -7.15 1.85
N ILE A 68 26.52 -8.21 2.41
CA ILE A 68 25.09 -8.50 2.29
C ILE A 68 24.26 -7.37 2.93
N SER A 69 24.68 -6.84 4.07
CA SER A 69 24.04 -5.70 4.73
C SER A 69 24.07 -4.46 3.85
N LYS A 70 25.21 -4.13 3.23
CA LYS A 70 25.31 -3.00 2.30
C LYS A 70 24.42 -3.14 1.06
N VAL A 71 24.30 -4.35 0.52
CA VAL A 71 23.51 -4.59 -0.71
C VAL A 71 22.01 -4.61 -0.43
N THR A 72 21.58 -5.25 0.66
CA THR A 72 20.15 -5.46 0.96
C THR A 72 19.55 -4.39 1.87
N GLY A 73 20.39 -3.65 2.58
CA GLY A 73 19.99 -2.68 3.59
C GLY A 73 19.39 -3.32 4.85
N LEU A 74 19.58 -4.64 5.04
CA LEU A 74 19.20 -5.35 6.26
C LEU A 74 20.29 -5.18 7.33
N GLN A 75 19.89 -5.24 8.60
CA GLN A 75 20.84 -5.25 9.70
C GLN A 75 21.63 -6.56 9.72
N GLU A 76 22.87 -6.52 10.22
CA GLU A 76 23.71 -7.71 10.28
C GLU A 76 23.10 -8.81 11.16
N GLU A 77 22.38 -8.44 12.22
CA GLU A 77 21.65 -9.35 13.09
C GLU A 77 20.54 -10.10 12.33
N GLU A 78 19.81 -9.39 11.46
CA GLU A 78 18.77 -9.99 10.62
C GLU A 78 19.39 -11.01 9.66
N ILE A 79 20.53 -10.66 9.03
CA ILE A 79 21.24 -11.55 8.09
C ILE A 79 21.85 -12.77 8.79
N LYS A 80 22.32 -12.62 10.03
CA LYS A 80 22.80 -13.74 10.85
C LYS A 80 21.68 -14.74 11.13
N ALA A 81 20.46 -14.26 11.35
CA ALA A 81 19.28 -15.08 11.62
C ALA A 81 18.65 -15.74 10.37
N LEU A 82 19.00 -15.30 9.15
CA LEU A 82 18.54 -15.87 7.87
C LEU A 82 19.13 -17.22 7.52
#